data_AF-A0A9E3MB00-F1
#
_entry.id   AF-A0A9E3MB00-F1
#
_cell.length_a   1.000
_cell.length_b   1.000
_cell.length_c   1.000
_cell.angle_alpha   90.00
_cell.angle_beta   90.00
_cell.angle_gamma   90.00
#
_symmetry.space_group_name_H-M   'P 1'
#
loop_
_entity.id
_entity.type
_entity.pdbx_description
1 polymer ?
#
loop_
_entity_poly.entity_id
_entity_poly.type
_entity_poly.pdbx_seq_one_letter_code
_entity_poly.pdbx_strand_id
1 'polypeptide(L)'
;MDFLSTTIWWAFLILAALLYFVSSFGHHGRGTISPHIKAFGIFGMLVCIILTFIFSGWKGGIGIIVTLFIWAVIAERIIWVIFRILAPSSYNLDYSHFVKRSRFRKSPSKPLTTIEELLESGKKKDEMLSKITNQPKTVEVLRKHCKTPADIKDIHFNLSACGCSEYVTQSIIESPKLLSKYLQMKADDISDLEIAYELTKSLGGP
;
A
#
# COMPACT_ATOMS: atom_id res chain seq x y z
N MET A 1 -38.40 -14.25 -26.68
CA MET A 1 -38.09 -14.78 -25.34
C MET A 1 -38.41 -13.68 -24.37
N ASP A 2 -39.41 -13.90 -23.51
CA ASP A 2 -39.78 -12.92 -22.49
C ASP A 2 -38.67 -12.88 -21.46
N PHE A 3 -37.99 -11.73 -21.41
CA PHE A 3 -36.93 -11.50 -20.44
C PHE A 3 -37.53 -11.52 -19.03
N LEU A 4 -36.94 -12.32 -18.15
CA LEU A 4 -37.35 -12.47 -16.75
C LEU A 4 -37.43 -11.09 -16.06
N SER A 5 -38.41 -10.93 -15.17
CA SER A 5 -38.77 -9.64 -14.56
C SER A 5 -37.59 -8.97 -13.86
N THR A 6 -37.63 -7.64 -13.77
CA THR A 6 -36.67 -6.77 -13.06
C THR A 6 -36.35 -7.24 -11.63
N THR A 7 -37.23 -8.02 -11.01
CA THR A 7 -37.05 -8.57 -9.66
C THR A 7 -35.93 -9.62 -9.59
N ILE A 8 -35.77 -10.43 -10.64
CA ILE A 8 -34.72 -11.46 -10.71
C ILE A 8 -33.34 -10.83 -10.87
N TRP A 9 -33.30 -9.64 -11.46
CA TRP A 9 -32.09 -8.84 -11.62
C TRP A 9 -31.45 -8.47 -10.27
N TRP A 10 -32.28 -8.09 -9.29
CA TRP A 10 -31.83 -7.78 -7.94
C TRP A 10 -31.26 -8.99 -7.20
N ALA A 11 -31.83 -10.18 -7.41
CA ALA A 11 -31.33 -11.41 -6.80
C ALA A 11 -29.92 -11.74 -7.28
N PHE A 12 -29.66 -11.65 -8.60
CA PHE A 12 -28.32 -11.87 -9.15
C PHE A 12 -27.32 -10.80 -8.69
N LEU A 13 -27.75 -9.54 -8.58
CA LEU A 13 -26.90 -8.45 -8.11
C LEU A 13 -26.49 -8.64 -6.63
N ILE A 14 -27.44 -8.98 -5.76
CA ILE A 14 -27.17 -9.26 -4.33
C ILE A 14 -26.24 -10.46 -4.20
N LEU A 15 -26.50 -11.54 -4.95
CA LEU A 15 -25.67 -12.74 -4.92
C LEU A 15 -24.23 -12.45 -5.40
N ALA A 16 -24.08 -11.69 -6.48
CA ALA A 16 -22.77 -11.28 -6.98
C ALA A 16 -22.03 -10.37 -5.99
N ALA A 17 -22.73 -9.45 -5.31
CA ALA A 17 -22.15 -8.61 -4.27
C ALA A 17 -21.66 -9.43 -3.06
N LEU A 18 -22.41 -10.44 -2.63
CA LEU A 18 -21.99 -11.36 -1.56
C LEU A 18 -20.76 -12.18 -1.97
N LEU A 19 -20.73 -12.70 -3.20
CA LEU A 19 -19.59 -13.46 -3.73
C LEU A 19 -18.34 -12.59 -3.88
N TYR A 20 -18.50 -11.32 -4.29
CA TYR A 20 -17.43 -10.33 -4.30
C TYR A 20 -16.90 -10.08 -2.89
N PHE A 21 -17.79 -9.91 -1.90
CA PHE A 21 -17.40 -9.72 -0.50
C PHE A 21 -16.62 -10.91 0.04
N VAL A 22 -17.08 -12.14 -0.22
CA VAL A 22 -16.38 -13.38 0.15
C VAL A 22 -15.01 -13.47 -0.54
N SER A 23 -14.92 -13.11 -1.82
CA SER A 23 -13.66 -13.09 -2.56
C SER A 23 -12.68 -12.08 -1.97
N SER A 24 -13.15 -10.87 -1.66
CA SER A 24 -12.36 -9.79 -1.08
C SER A 24 -11.92 -10.12 0.35
N PHE A 25 -12.79 -10.74 1.15
CA PHE A 25 -12.43 -11.25 2.46
C PHE A 25 -11.35 -12.33 2.38
N GLY A 26 -11.47 -13.27 1.43
CA GLY A 26 -10.44 -14.26 1.15
C GLY A 26 -9.12 -13.65 0.62
N HIS A 27 -9.17 -12.52 -0.09
CA HIS A 27 -7.98 -11.81 -0.55
C HIS A 27 -7.23 -11.11 0.59
N HIS A 28 -7.98 -10.47 1.49
CA HIS A 28 -7.43 -9.65 2.58
C HIS A 28 -7.17 -10.45 3.87
N GLY A 29 -7.85 -11.56 4.10
CA GLY A 29 -7.76 -12.42 5.29
C GLY A 29 -6.53 -13.33 5.38
N ARG A 30 -5.38 -12.95 4.79
CA ARG A 30 -4.14 -13.77 4.67
C ARG A 30 -3.73 -14.49 5.97
N GLY A 31 -4.23 -15.70 6.24
CA GLY A 31 -3.75 -16.44 7.41
C GLY A 31 -4.33 -17.82 7.71
N THR A 32 -5.64 -18.05 7.62
CA THR A 32 -6.21 -19.32 8.14
C THR A 32 -7.25 -19.99 7.25
N ILE A 33 -7.87 -19.28 6.31
CA ILE A 33 -8.89 -19.86 5.42
C ILE A 33 -8.69 -19.30 3.99
N SER A 34 -7.74 -19.87 3.27
CA SER A 34 -8.03 -20.72 2.11
C SER A 34 -8.07 -19.98 0.78
N PRO A 35 -7.03 -20.08 -0.09
CA PRO A 35 -7.13 -19.75 -1.51
C PRO A 35 -8.39 -20.33 -2.20
N HIS A 36 -9.00 -21.38 -1.64
CA HIS A 36 -10.28 -21.90 -2.11
C HIS A 36 -11.45 -20.94 -1.88
N ILE A 37 -11.47 -20.10 -0.82
CA ILE A 37 -12.50 -19.07 -0.63
C ILE A 37 -12.39 -17.98 -1.69
N LYS A 38 -11.17 -17.51 -1.98
CA LYS A 38 -10.93 -16.54 -3.06
C LYS A 38 -11.38 -17.11 -4.41
N ALA A 39 -10.99 -18.36 -4.70
CA ALA A 39 -11.36 -19.04 -5.93
C ALA A 39 -12.88 -19.28 -6.04
N PHE A 40 -13.53 -19.66 -4.93
CA PHE A 40 -14.98 -19.85 -4.86
C PHE A 40 -15.73 -18.55 -5.14
N GLY A 41 -15.30 -17.43 -4.56
CA GLY A 41 -15.89 -16.12 -4.82
C GLY A 41 -15.75 -15.67 -6.28
N ILE A 42 -14.57 -15.87 -6.89
CA ILE A 42 -14.33 -15.54 -8.32
C ILE A 42 -15.17 -16.44 -9.22
N PHE A 43 -15.14 -17.76 -8.99
CA PHE A 43 -15.87 -18.72 -9.80
C PHE A 43 -17.38 -18.51 -9.69
N GLY A 44 -17.89 -18.28 -8.48
CA GLY A 44 -19.28 -17.94 -8.25
C GLY A 44 -19.70 -16.67 -8.98
N MET A 45 -18.89 -15.61 -8.94
CA MET A 45 -19.17 -14.38 -9.69
C MET A 45 -19.26 -14.63 -11.19
N LEU A 46 -18.35 -15.45 -11.73
CA LEU A 46 -18.31 -15.78 -13.16
C LEU A 46 -19.57 -16.56 -13.58
N VAL A 47 -19.98 -17.54 -12.76
CA VAL A 47 -21.24 -18.29 -12.95
C VAL A 47 -22.45 -17.36 -12.88
N CYS A 48 -22.51 -16.44 -11.91
CA CYS A 48 -23.59 -15.46 -11.80
C CYS A 48 -23.68 -14.55 -13.04
N ILE A 49 -22.54 -14.09 -13.57
CA ILE A 49 -22.51 -13.28 -14.80
C ILE A 49 -23.04 -14.09 -15.98
N ILE A 50 -22.57 -15.33 -16.18
CA ILE A 50 -23.02 -16.20 -17.27
C ILE A 50 -24.53 -16.46 -17.18
N LEU A 51 -25.05 -16.80 -16.00
CA LEU A 51 -26.48 -17.02 -15.79
C LEU A 51 -27.28 -15.74 -16.07
N THR A 52 -26.76 -14.57 -15.69
CA THR A 52 -27.39 -13.29 -15.99
C THR A 52 -27.50 -13.06 -17.50
N PHE A 53 -26.45 -13.36 -18.27
CA PHE A 53 -26.49 -13.25 -19.73
C PHE A 53 -27.52 -14.21 -20.36
N ILE A 54 -27.66 -15.41 -19.82
CA ILE A 54 -28.63 -16.41 -20.31
C ILE A 54 -30.07 -15.97 -20.01
N PHE A 55 -30.36 -15.51 -18.80
CA PHE A 55 -31.72 -15.23 -18.35
C PHE A 55 -32.22 -13.81 -18.65
N SER A 56 -31.33 -12.81 -18.69
CA SER A 56 -31.68 -11.40 -18.89
C SER A 56 -31.17 -10.80 -20.20
N GLY A 57 -30.48 -11.62 -21.01
CA GLY A 57 -29.85 -11.18 -22.25
C GLY A 57 -28.68 -10.21 -22.03
N TRP A 58 -28.20 -9.65 -23.14
CA TRP A 58 -27.00 -8.82 -23.16
C TRP A 58 -27.13 -7.53 -22.35
N LYS A 59 -28.33 -6.92 -22.29
CA LYS A 59 -28.56 -5.67 -21.54
C LYS A 59 -28.41 -5.88 -20.04
N GLY A 60 -28.97 -6.96 -19.50
CA GLY A 60 -28.86 -7.25 -18.08
C GLY A 60 -27.47 -7.72 -17.68
N GLY A 61 -26.80 -8.50 -18.53
CA GLY A 61 -25.40 -8.91 -18.32
C GLY A 61 -24.44 -7.71 -18.22
N ILE A 62 -24.54 -6.75 -19.14
CA ILE A 62 -23.69 -5.54 -19.12
C ILE A 62 -24.01 -4.67 -17.90
N GLY A 63 -25.27 -4.50 -17.56
CA GLY A 63 -25.66 -3.68 -16.39
C GLY A 63 -25.07 -4.20 -15.09
N ILE A 64 -25.10 -5.53 -14.86
CA ILE A 64 -24.49 -6.13 -13.66
C ILE A 64 -22.97 -5.93 -13.65
N ILE A 65 -22.28 -6.08 -14.78
CA ILE A 65 -20.82 -5.84 -14.87
C ILE A 65 -20.48 -4.41 -14.46
N VAL A 66 -21.20 -3.42 -15.01
CA VAL A 66 -20.95 -2.01 -14.70
C VAL A 66 -21.23 -1.71 -13.23
N THR A 67 -22.35 -2.20 -12.68
CA THR A 67 -22.69 -1.97 -11.28
C THR A 67 -21.70 -2.65 -10.34
N LEU A 68 -21.26 -3.87 -10.63
CA LEU A 68 -20.22 -4.56 -9.86
C LEU A 68 -18.88 -3.82 -9.91
N PHE A 69 -18.51 -3.23 -11.05
CA PHE A 69 -17.27 -2.46 -11.17
C PHE A 69 -17.28 -1.22 -10.27
N ILE A 70 -18.39 -0.47 -10.27
CA ILE A 70 -18.56 0.70 -9.40
C ILE A 70 -18.55 0.28 -7.93
N TRP A 71 -19.30 -0.79 -7.60
CA TRP A 71 -19.35 -1.31 -6.23
C TRP A 71 -18.03 -1.89 -5.77
N ALA A 72 -17.23 -2.49 -6.64
CA ALA A 72 -15.92 -3.04 -6.29
C ALA A 72 -14.99 -1.94 -5.76
N VAL A 73 -14.91 -0.80 -6.44
CA VAL A 73 -14.05 0.32 -6.02
C VAL A 73 -14.48 0.88 -4.64
N ILE A 74 -15.79 0.96 -4.40
CA ILE A 74 -16.34 1.47 -3.14
C ILE A 74 -16.17 0.43 -2.02
N ALA A 75 -16.53 -0.82 -2.29
CA ALA A 75 -16.47 -1.93 -1.34
C ALA A 75 -15.03 -2.25 -0.94
N GLU A 76 -14.06 -2.16 -1.85
CA GLU A 76 -12.65 -2.36 -1.52
C GLU A 76 -12.16 -1.34 -0.47
N ARG A 77 -12.57 -0.08 -0.59
CA ARG A 77 -12.28 0.95 0.43
C ARG A 77 -12.97 0.67 1.76
N ILE A 78 -14.23 0.27 1.73
CA ILE A 78 -15.00 -0.03 2.95
C ILE A 78 -14.45 -1.27 3.65
N ILE A 79 -14.19 -2.35 2.90
CA ILE A 79 -13.61 -3.60 3.42
C ILE A 79 -12.25 -3.33 4.05
N TRP A 80 -11.41 -2.49 3.43
CA TRP A 80 -10.12 -2.12 4.02
C TRP A 80 -10.28 -1.39 5.36
N VAL A 81 -11.21 -0.44 5.45
CA VAL A 81 -11.51 0.27 6.72
C VAL A 81 -12.04 -0.69 7.78
N ILE A 82 -12.99 -1.56 7.41
CA ILE A 82 -13.59 -2.54 8.31
C ILE A 82 -12.56 -3.57 8.79
N PHE A 83 -11.71 -4.06 7.89
CA PHE A 83 -10.66 -5.03 8.21
C PHE A 83 -9.62 -4.43 9.16
N ARG A 84 -9.28 -3.15 8.98
CA ARG A 84 -8.40 -2.41 9.89
C ARG A 84 -8.98 -2.28 11.30
N ILE A 85 -10.30 -2.17 11.44
CA ILE A 85 -10.99 -2.06 12.73
C ILE A 85 -11.12 -3.44 13.40
N LEU A 86 -11.50 -4.47 12.65
CA LEU A 86 -11.81 -5.81 13.19
C LEU A 86 -10.58 -6.70 13.42
N ALA A 87 -9.48 -6.49 12.69
CA ALA A 87 -8.30 -7.35 12.77
C ALA A 87 -7.01 -6.52 12.94
N PRO A 88 -6.72 -5.98 14.14
CA PRO A 88 -5.47 -5.27 14.42
C PRO A 88 -4.22 -6.15 14.20
N SER A 89 -4.35 -7.48 14.19
CA SER A 89 -3.28 -8.41 13.83
C SER A 89 -2.81 -8.29 12.37
N SER A 90 -3.59 -7.67 11.48
CA SER A 90 -3.19 -7.36 10.11
C SER A 90 -2.06 -6.32 10.04
N TYR A 91 -2.02 -5.39 11.01
CA TYR A 91 -0.89 -4.48 11.20
C TYR A 91 0.42 -5.25 11.38
N ASN A 92 0.39 -6.31 12.20
CA ASN A 92 1.56 -7.16 12.44
C ASN A 92 1.94 -7.98 11.20
N LEU A 93 0.99 -8.31 10.32
CA LEU A 93 1.26 -8.99 9.05
C LEU A 93 1.94 -8.05 8.05
N ASP A 94 1.42 -6.84 7.83
CA ASP A 94 2.04 -5.85 6.94
C ASP A 94 3.41 -5.42 7.46
N TYR A 95 3.55 -5.22 8.76
CA TYR A 95 4.84 -5.00 9.42
C TYR A 95 5.78 -6.20 9.17
N SER A 96 5.34 -7.44 9.39
CA SER A 96 6.18 -8.63 9.16
C SER A 96 6.62 -8.79 7.69
N HIS A 97 5.76 -8.40 6.73
CA HIS A 97 6.09 -8.38 5.31
C HIS A 97 7.09 -7.27 4.97
N PHE A 98 6.94 -6.09 5.57
CA PHE A 98 7.91 -5.01 5.50
C PHE A 98 9.26 -5.45 6.04
N VAL A 99 9.30 -6.07 7.23
CA VAL A 99 10.53 -6.62 7.84
C VAL A 99 11.17 -7.71 6.98
N LYS A 100 10.38 -8.61 6.38
CA LYS A 100 10.92 -9.60 5.44
C LYS A 100 11.53 -8.90 4.23
N ARG A 101 10.83 -7.94 3.63
CA ARG A 101 11.29 -7.21 2.43
C ARG A 101 12.54 -6.38 2.70
N SER A 102 12.63 -5.72 3.86
CA SER A 102 13.81 -4.94 4.24
C SER A 102 15.06 -5.82 4.41
N ARG A 103 14.91 -7.05 4.91
CA ARG A 103 16.02 -8.03 4.98
C ARG A 103 16.50 -8.46 3.58
N PHE A 104 15.59 -8.70 2.64
CA PHE A 104 15.96 -9.13 1.27
C PHE A 104 16.48 -7.98 0.39
N ARG A 105 16.14 -6.73 0.68
CA ARG A 105 16.63 -5.55 -0.05
C ARG A 105 18.09 -5.19 0.20
N LYS A 106 18.76 -5.84 1.16
CA LYS A 106 20.22 -5.72 1.33
C LYS A 106 21.03 -6.25 0.15
N SER A 107 20.40 -6.96 -0.80
CA SER A 107 21.05 -7.34 -2.05
C SER A 107 20.86 -6.23 -3.09
N PRO A 108 21.93 -5.59 -3.59
CA PRO A 108 21.81 -4.52 -4.58
C PRO A 108 21.10 -5.05 -5.83
N SER A 109 20.07 -4.32 -6.28
CA SER A 109 19.17 -4.72 -7.37
C SER A 109 19.82 -4.74 -8.77
N LYS A 110 21.10 -4.38 -8.87
CA LYS A 110 22.02 -4.63 -9.98
C LYS A 110 23.43 -4.39 -9.41
N PRO A 111 24.41 -5.28 -9.60
CA PRO A 111 25.79 -4.89 -9.40
C PRO A 111 26.07 -3.74 -10.38
N LEU A 112 26.34 -2.54 -9.87
CA LEU A 112 26.89 -1.45 -10.67
C LEU A 112 28.26 -1.95 -11.15
N THR A 113 28.37 -2.21 -12.45
CA THR A 113 29.48 -2.97 -13.03
C THR A 113 30.74 -2.13 -13.22
N THR A 114 30.62 -0.80 -13.12
CA THR A 114 31.72 0.12 -13.41
C THR A 114 31.92 1.12 -12.27
N ILE A 115 33.18 1.37 -11.92
CA ILE A 115 33.59 2.35 -10.88
C ILE A 115 33.01 3.75 -11.18
N GLU A 116 32.89 4.11 -12.46
CA GLU A 116 32.29 5.36 -12.91
C GLU A 116 30.80 5.47 -12.55
N GLU A 117 30.03 4.39 -12.69
CA GLU A 117 28.61 4.40 -12.32
C GLU A 117 28.42 4.53 -10.79
N LEU A 118 29.34 3.96 -10.00
CA LEU A 118 29.35 4.14 -8.54
C LEU A 118 29.67 5.59 -8.15
N LEU A 119 30.66 6.20 -8.80
CA LEU A 119 31.04 7.60 -8.58
C LEU A 119 29.94 8.57 -8.99
N GLU A 120 29.30 8.33 -10.14
CA GLU A 120 28.24 9.20 -10.66
C GLU A 120 26.96 9.09 -9.81
N SER A 121 26.61 7.89 -9.35
CA SER A 121 25.52 7.65 -8.41
C SER A 121 25.76 8.33 -7.05
N GLY A 122 26.98 8.22 -6.52
CA GLY A 122 27.38 8.90 -5.28
C GLY A 122 27.28 10.42 -5.38
N LYS A 123 27.79 11.02 -6.47
CA LYS A 123 27.70 12.46 -6.70
C LYS A 123 26.25 12.95 -6.79
N LYS A 124 25.39 12.27 -7.55
CA LYS A 124 23.96 12.63 -7.65
C LYS A 124 23.26 12.58 -6.29
N LYS A 125 23.61 11.59 -5.46
CA LYS A 125 23.07 11.45 -4.10
C LYS A 125 23.52 12.59 -3.18
N ASP A 126 24.80 12.93 -3.18
CA ASP A 126 25.32 14.03 -2.37
C ASP A 126 24.75 15.39 -2.81
N GLU A 127 24.61 15.62 -4.12
CA GLU A 127 24.00 16.83 -4.67
C GLU A 127 22.52 16.95 -4.26
N MET A 128 21.75 15.86 -4.37
CA MET A 128 20.37 15.80 -3.91
C MET A 128 20.24 16.11 -2.42
N LEU A 129 21.06 15.45 -1.58
CA LEU A 129 21.05 15.68 -0.14
C LEU A 129 21.40 17.12 0.19
N SER A 130 22.40 17.71 -0.48
CA SER A 130 22.78 19.11 -0.27
C SER A 130 21.63 20.08 -0.60
N LYS A 131 20.87 19.80 -1.66
CA LYS A 131 19.72 20.62 -2.07
C LYS A 131 18.59 20.56 -1.05
N ILE A 132 18.32 19.40 -0.47
CA ILE A 132 17.28 19.21 0.56
C ILE A 132 17.72 19.84 1.88
N THR A 133 19.00 19.68 2.22
CA THR A 133 19.62 20.21 3.45
C THR A 133 19.52 21.72 3.56
N ASN A 134 19.58 22.42 2.42
CA ASN A 134 19.51 23.88 2.37
C ASN A 134 18.09 24.45 2.26
N GLN A 135 17.05 23.60 2.29
CA GLN A 135 15.67 24.10 2.23
C GLN A 135 15.27 24.77 3.56
N PRO A 136 14.76 26.02 3.55
CA PRO A 136 14.45 26.77 4.78
C PRO A 136 13.48 26.03 5.71
N LYS A 137 12.47 25.37 5.14
CA LYS A 137 11.44 24.63 5.89
C LYS A 137 12.01 23.38 6.58
N THR A 138 12.94 22.70 5.95
CA THR A 138 13.63 21.51 6.49
C THR A 138 14.54 21.92 7.65
N VAL A 139 15.30 23.00 7.47
CA VAL A 139 16.18 23.56 8.51
C VAL A 139 15.37 24.03 9.72
N GLU A 140 14.21 24.65 9.50
CA GLU A 140 13.30 25.08 10.58
C GLU A 140 12.81 23.90 11.43
N VAL A 141 12.39 22.80 10.78
CA VAL A 141 11.98 21.58 11.48
C VAL A 141 13.14 20.95 12.25
N LEU A 142 14.32 20.85 11.65
CA LEU A 142 15.51 20.31 12.33
C LEU A 142 15.87 21.14 13.57
N ARG A 143 15.89 22.47 13.44
CA ARG A 143 16.19 23.38 14.55
C ARG A 143 15.18 23.25 15.69
N LYS A 144 13.90 23.05 15.38
CA LYS A 144 12.84 22.83 16.38
C LYS A 144 13.09 21.57 17.23
N HIS A 145 13.76 20.57 16.65
CA HIS A 145 14.10 19.30 17.31
C HIS A 145 15.58 19.24 17.75
N CYS A 146 16.26 20.38 17.86
CA CYS A 146 17.67 20.48 18.23
C CYS A 146 18.62 19.66 17.33
N LYS A 147 18.28 19.51 16.05
CA LYS A 147 19.07 18.83 15.03
C LYS A 147 19.73 19.81 14.08
N THR A 148 20.80 19.33 13.44
CA THR A 148 21.60 20.06 12.46
C THR A 148 21.33 19.55 11.05
N PRO A 149 21.63 20.34 10.02
CA PRO A 149 21.49 19.88 8.63
C PRO A 149 22.38 18.66 8.30
N ALA A 150 23.47 18.45 9.04
CA ALA A 150 24.32 17.25 8.90
C ALA A 150 23.56 15.95 9.25
N ASP A 151 22.60 16.02 10.18
CA ASP A 151 21.80 14.86 10.62
C ASP A 151 20.91 14.30 9.50
N ILE A 152 20.65 15.06 8.42
CA ILE A 152 19.89 14.57 7.26
C ILE A 152 20.56 13.35 6.62
N LYS A 153 21.91 13.33 6.57
CA LYS A 153 22.63 12.17 6.02
C LYS A 153 22.40 10.92 6.85
N ASP A 154 22.39 11.07 8.17
CA ASP A 154 22.15 9.97 9.10
C ASP A 154 20.70 9.48 9.03
N ILE A 155 19.74 10.41 8.94
CA ILE A 155 18.32 10.08 8.74
C ILE A 155 18.12 9.32 7.43
N HIS A 156 18.75 9.78 6.34
CA HIS A 156 18.71 9.09 5.05
C HIS A 156 19.27 7.67 5.15
N PHE A 157 20.45 7.55 5.77
CA PHE A 157 21.11 6.26 5.97
C PHE A 157 20.26 5.30 6.79
N ASN A 158 19.69 5.75 7.91
CA ASN A 158 18.87 4.92 8.79
C ASN A 158 17.59 4.42 8.10
N LEU A 159 16.89 5.29 7.39
CA LEU A 159 15.68 4.92 6.63
C LEU A 159 16.03 3.94 5.50
N SER A 160 17.12 4.18 4.77
CA SER A 160 17.60 3.30 3.71
C SER A 160 18.00 1.92 4.26
N ALA A 161 18.71 1.89 5.40
CA ALA A 161 19.10 0.66 6.09
C ALA A 161 17.88 -0.15 6.58
N CYS A 162 16.78 0.51 6.90
CA CYS A 162 15.51 -0.11 7.27
C CYS A 162 14.66 -0.57 6.05
N GLY A 163 15.16 -0.39 4.82
CA GLY A 163 14.54 -0.92 3.60
C GLY A 163 13.63 0.04 2.84
N CYS A 164 13.50 1.30 3.27
CA CYS A 164 12.83 2.35 2.50
C CYS A 164 13.52 2.51 1.12
N SER A 165 12.73 2.72 0.06
CA SER A 165 13.32 3.09 -1.23
C SER A 165 13.87 4.51 -1.18
N GLU A 166 14.83 4.81 -2.05
CA GLU A 166 15.40 6.15 -2.20
C GLU A 166 14.31 7.22 -2.34
N TYR A 167 13.29 6.96 -3.19
CA TYR A 167 12.15 7.85 -3.37
C TYR A 167 11.34 8.10 -2.08
N VAL A 168 11.09 7.04 -1.29
CA VAL A 168 10.34 7.15 -0.03
C VAL A 168 11.15 7.92 1.00
N THR A 169 12.44 7.58 1.14
CA THR A 169 13.37 8.29 2.02
C THR A 169 13.45 9.77 1.67
N GLN A 170 13.58 10.09 0.38
CA GLN A 170 13.59 11.47 -0.11
C GLN A 170 12.28 12.19 0.23
N SER A 171 11.13 11.56 -0.05
CA SER A 171 9.81 12.14 0.24
C SER A 171 9.59 12.43 1.73
N ILE A 172 10.16 11.59 2.61
CA ILE A 172 10.12 11.79 4.06
C ILE A 172 10.95 13.01 4.47
N ILE A 173 12.18 13.14 3.95
CA ILE A 173 13.10 14.23 4.31
C ILE A 173 12.63 15.57 3.72
N GLU A 174 12.11 15.57 2.49
CA GLU A 174 11.61 16.78 1.82
C GLU A 174 10.31 17.31 2.44
N SER A 175 9.50 16.44 3.06
CA SER A 175 8.24 16.83 3.68
C SER A 175 8.44 17.28 5.13
N PRO A 176 8.25 18.57 5.46
CA PRO A 176 8.46 19.06 6.84
C PRO A 176 7.58 18.33 7.86
N LYS A 177 6.38 17.92 7.44
CA LYS A 177 5.43 17.16 8.27
C LYS A 177 5.95 15.76 8.59
N LEU A 178 6.47 15.05 7.59
CA LEU A 178 6.98 13.68 7.77
C LEU A 178 8.33 13.68 8.50
N LEU A 179 9.20 14.65 8.20
CA LEU A 179 10.45 14.84 8.92
C LEU A 179 10.21 15.17 10.39
N SER A 180 9.25 16.05 10.71
CA SER A 180 8.88 16.32 12.11
C SER A 180 8.32 15.08 12.79
N LYS A 181 7.53 14.26 12.09
CA LYS A 181 7.00 12.99 12.62
C LYS A 181 8.14 12.00 12.90
N TYR A 182 9.11 11.86 11.98
CA TYR A 182 10.31 11.05 12.17
C TYR A 182 11.07 11.46 13.44
N LEU A 183 11.38 12.75 13.58
CA LEU A 183 12.16 13.27 14.70
C LEU A 183 11.44 13.12 16.04
N GLN A 184 10.12 13.31 16.04
CA GLN A 184 9.30 13.08 17.23
C GLN A 184 9.29 11.61 17.65
N MET A 185 9.03 10.70 16.70
CA MET A 185 9.07 9.26 16.99
C MET A 185 10.45 8.79 17.46
N LYS A 186 11.53 9.42 16.96
CA LYS A 186 12.89 9.13 17.42
C LYS A 186 13.16 9.67 18.83
N ALA A 187 12.56 10.80 19.20
CA ALA A 187 12.59 11.31 20.57
C ALA A 187 11.79 10.44 21.55
N ASP A 188 10.74 9.78 21.06
CA ASP A 188 9.90 8.82 21.80
C ASP A 188 10.52 7.41 21.90
N ASP A 189 11.80 7.24 21.54
CA ASP A 189 12.57 5.98 21.56
C ASP A 189 11.94 4.83 20.72
N ILE A 190 11.19 5.18 19.68
CA ILE A 190 10.63 4.19 18.75
C ILE A 190 11.74 3.64 17.85
N SER A 191 11.70 2.34 17.59
CA SER A 191 12.70 1.67 16.76
C SER A 191 12.73 2.22 15.32
N ASP A 192 13.92 2.37 14.72
CA ASP A 192 14.06 2.93 13.36
C ASP A 192 13.27 2.15 12.31
N LEU A 193 13.13 0.83 12.50
CA LEU A 193 12.35 -0.05 11.63
C LEU A 193 10.84 0.25 11.70
N GLU A 194 10.34 0.54 12.89
CA GLU A 194 8.94 0.91 13.11
C GLU A 194 8.63 2.33 12.63
N ILE A 195 9.57 3.26 12.83
CA ILE A 195 9.49 4.61 12.23
C ILE A 195 9.43 4.52 10.70
N ALA A 196 10.32 3.73 10.09
CA ALA A 196 10.36 3.53 8.64
C ALA A 196 9.04 2.96 8.09
N TYR A 197 8.46 1.98 8.78
CA TYR A 197 7.17 1.39 8.41
C TYR A 197 6.03 2.43 8.48
N GLU A 198 5.90 3.13 9.60
CA GLU A 198 4.84 4.12 9.82
C GLU A 198 4.88 5.31 8.84
N LEU A 199 6.09 5.75 8.48
CA LEU A 199 6.27 6.82 7.49
C LEU A 199 6.01 6.34 6.06
N THR A 200 6.43 5.12 5.72
CA THR A 200 6.14 4.51 4.42
C THR A 200 4.63 4.34 4.21
N LYS A 201 3.92 3.88 5.24
CA LYS A 201 2.46 3.77 5.27
C LYS A 201 1.76 5.13 5.14
N SER A 202 2.31 6.17 5.78
CA SER A 202 1.78 7.54 5.68
C SER A 202 1.85 8.12 4.25
N LEU A 203 2.74 7.57 3.41
CA LEU A 203 2.88 7.90 1.99
C LEU A 203 2.05 7.00 1.06
N GLY A 204 1.20 6.13 1.60
CA GLY A 204 0.41 5.17 0.83
C GLY A 204 1.20 3.93 0.41
N GLY A 205 2.35 3.67 1.04
CA GLY A 205 3.03 2.38 0.92
C GLY A 205 2.23 1.26 1.60
N PRO A 206 2.51 -0.01 1.25
CA PRO A 206 1.90 -1.18 1.88
C PRO A 206 2.24 -1.28 3.37
#